data_AF-A0A0L0DTC8-F1
#
_entry.id   AF-A0A0L0DTC8-F1
#
_cell.length_a   1.000
_cell.length_b   1.000
_cell.length_c   1.000
_cell.angle_alpha   90.00
_cell.angle_beta   90.00
_cell.angle_gamma   90.00
#
_symmetry.space_group_name_H-M   'P 1'
#
loop_
_entity.id
_entity.type
_entity.pdbx_description
1 polymer ?
#
loop_
_entity_poly.entity_id
_entity_poly.type
_entity_poly.pdbx_seq_one_letter_code
_entity_poly.pdbx_strand_id
1 'polypeptide(L)'
;MLAFRLPAAAASRSLVVHLDINKTIAMVDQAGGKSQLDVCCELTAEQAMGFCPRPPPTPVSPSDRHGSPTSPPVSWTRLPLPTSVLVTGDRARAAQISSYKTFVDTVALPLPPPPVDADTVAAIRGERKALTCHYGRPTSSTYEREAWAQAQELRDALSRSRDPFVVDAAVALLDAAVTAVASGGLASFGLVFRTFGSELDAVRAALARAVDAGVAAAEAAGKPVMAAVWRGLHPAAATTRAAELVRSGTDAVTMVMDDGRVAAQDVCGVRRELLSHLVAPGAARVMFVRDEFAAWSRAGEAAHAGKLFALDGERGQAPAEIFFDDNLRPRDERSIVDVRFVDDDGCEGGKAAGHHASAADYARLAAAGHLVHVDPVAVIREPRYFIDRAERVLQ
;
A
#
# COMPACT_ATOMS: atom_id res chain seq x y z
N MET A 1 -2.87 19.16 -16.27
CA MET A 1 -2.57 17.72 -16.37
C MET A 1 -1.26 17.49 -15.65
N LEU A 2 -1.24 16.60 -14.65
CA LEU A 2 0.00 16.24 -13.96
C LEU A 2 0.78 15.27 -14.85
N ALA A 3 2.11 15.37 -14.87
CA ALA A 3 2.97 14.52 -15.67
C ALA A 3 4.19 14.08 -14.84
N PHE A 4 4.80 12.97 -15.27
CA PHE A 4 6.08 12.55 -14.76
C PHE A 4 7.20 13.51 -15.19
N ARG A 5 8.16 13.73 -14.29
CA ARG A 5 9.39 14.51 -14.50
C ARG A 5 10.56 13.53 -14.68
N LEU A 6 10.59 12.87 -15.83
CA LEU A 6 11.56 11.80 -16.10
C LEU A 6 12.84 12.34 -16.77
N PRO A 7 14.02 11.84 -16.39
CA PRO A 7 15.24 12.08 -17.16
C PRO A 7 15.17 11.36 -18.52
N ALA A 8 15.93 11.82 -19.51
CA ALA A 8 15.97 11.21 -20.84
C ALA A 8 16.33 9.71 -20.81
N ALA A 9 17.15 9.29 -19.83
CA ALA A 9 17.54 7.89 -19.63
C ALA A 9 16.38 6.97 -19.23
N ALA A 10 15.26 7.52 -18.73
CA ALA A 10 14.08 6.74 -18.35
C ALA A 10 13.14 6.44 -19.53
N ALA A 11 13.35 7.05 -20.70
CA ALA A 11 12.49 6.90 -21.89
C ALA A 11 12.37 5.45 -22.39
N SER A 12 13.28 4.55 -22.00
CA SER A 12 13.26 3.13 -22.34
C SER A 12 12.79 2.22 -21.21
N ARG A 13 12.38 2.75 -20.06
CA ARG A 13 11.95 1.95 -18.91
C ARG A 13 10.46 1.66 -18.97
N SER A 14 10.10 0.41 -18.66
CA SER A 14 8.73 0.03 -18.33
C SER A 14 8.49 0.24 -16.84
N LEU A 15 7.29 0.70 -16.46
CA LEU A 15 6.87 0.84 -15.06
C LEU A 15 5.72 -0.12 -14.79
N VAL A 16 5.80 -0.92 -13.72
CA VAL A 16 4.69 -1.73 -13.22
C VAL A 16 4.36 -1.28 -11.80
N VAL A 17 3.11 -0.88 -11.56
CA VAL A 17 2.64 -0.43 -10.26
C VAL A 17 1.62 -1.41 -9.70
N HIS A 18 1.90 -1.94 -8.52
CA HIS A 18 0.98 -2.70 -7.70
C HIS A 18 0.34 -1.76 -6.68
N LEU A 19 -0.98 -1.70 -6.70
CA LEU A 19 -1.78 -0.93 -5.76
C LEU A 19 -2.60 -1.89 -4.94
N ASP A 20 -2.38 -1.93 -3.63
CA ASP A 20 -3.47 -2.36 -2.76
C ASP A 20 -4.68 -1.44 -2.94
N ILE A 21 -5.88 -1.99 -2.80
CA ILE A 21 -7.11 -1.21 -2.94
C ILE A 21 -7.43 -0.47 -1.64
N ASN A 22 -7.54 -1.23 -0.56
CA ASN A 22 -8.11 -0.74 0.70
C ASN A 22 -7.18 0.28 1.34
N LYS A 23 -7.73 1.43 1.72
CA LYS A 23 -7.03 2.59 2.33
C LYS A 23 -5.83 3.14 1.56
N THR A 24 -5.52 2.57 0.40
CA THR A 24 -4.42 2.98 -0.47
C THR A 24 -4.95 3.84 -1.61
N ILE A 25 -5.93 3.32 -2.35
CA ILE A 25 -6.60 4.08 -3.42
C ILE A 25 -8.11 4.21 -3.22
N ALA A 26 -8.70 3.34 -2.40
CA ALA A 26 -10.11 3.41 -2.04
C ALA A 26 -10.21 3.46 -0.52
N MET A 27 -10.87 4.48 0.01
CA MET A 27 -11.04 4.65 1.46
C MET A 27 -12.16 3.74 1.97
N VAL A 28 -12.00 2.44 1.80
CA VAL A 28 -12.93 1.39 2.21
C VAL A 28 -12.14 0.22 2.82
N ASP A 29 -12.80 -0.59 3.63
CA ASP A 29 -12.23 -1.80 4.23
C ASP A 29 -13.37 -2.83 4.39
N GLN A 30 -13.73 -3.52 3.30
CA GLN A 30 -14.85 -4.47 3.32
C GLN A 30 -14.50 -5.75 4.06
N ALA A 31 -13.24 -6.19 4.02
CA ALA A 31 -12.75 -7.30 4.83
C ALA A 31 -13.00 -7.04 6.33
N GLY A 32 -12.85 -5.78 6.76
CA GLY A 32 -13.19 -5.32 8.11
C GLY A 32 -14.66 -4.88 8.30
N GLY A 33 -15.50 -4.93 7.25
CA GLY A 33 -16.91 -4.52 7.29
C GLY A 33 -17.15 -3.03 7.46
N LYS A 34 -16.21 -2.17 7.05
CA LYS A 34 -16.23 -0.71 7.28
C LYS A 34 -16.67 0.06 6.05
N SER A 35 -17.53 1.06 6.26
CA SER A 35 -17.91 2.05 5.24
C SER A 35 -16.81 3.07 4.99
N GLN A 36 -16.96 3.90 3.95
CA GLN A 36 -16.01 4.98 3.67
C GLN A 36 -15.92 6.01 4.79
N LEU A 37 -17.05 6.31 5.43
CA LEU A 37 -17.07 7.20 6.58
C LEU A 37 -16.34 6.58 7.77
N ASP A 38 -16.54 5.29 8.03
CA ASP A 38 -15.85 4.58 9.11
C ASP A 38 -14.33 4.63 8.92
N VAL A 39 -13.86 4.45 7.67
CA VAL A 39 -12.45 4.57 7.31
C VAL A 39 -11.95 6.00 7.54
N CYS A 40 -12.68 7.03 7.07
CA CYS A 40 -12.26 8.43 7.29
C CYS A 40 -12.18 8.78 8.79
N CYS A 41 -13.14 8.30 9.58
CA CYS A 41 -13.13 8.45 11.03
C CYS A 41 -11.94 7.72 11.67
N GLU A 42 -11.62 6.49 11.22
CA GLU A 42 -10.44 5.74 11.68
C GLU A 42 -9.15 6.48 11.36
N LEU A 43 -8.97 6.94 10.12
CA LEU A 43 -7.79 7.69 9.70
C LEU A 43 -7.59 8.98 10.52
N THR A 44 -8.69 9.67 10.82
CA THR A 44 -8.63 10.89 11.61
C THR A 44 -8.29 10.60 13.06
N ALA A 45 -8.88 9.55 13.64
CA ALA A 45 -8.51 9.08 14.96
C ALA A 45 -7.03 8.67 15.02
N GLU A 46 -6.51 8.05 13.96
CA GLU A 46 -5.08 7.70 13.83
C GLU A 46 -4.18 8.93 13.70
N GLN A 47 -4.56 9.98 12.97
CA GLN A 47 -3.75 11.22 12.94
C GLN A 47 -3.75 11.94 14.29
N ALA A 48 -4.87 11.92 15.00
CA ALA A 48 -5.03 12.66 16.24
C ALA A 48 -4.41 11.91 17.44
N MET A 49 -4.55 10.57 17.49
CA MET A 49 -4.06 9.72 18.59
C MET A 49 -2.78 8.94 18.27
N GLY A 50 -2.34 8.92 17.00
CA GLY A 50 -1.26 8.12 16.39
C GLY A 50 -1.44 6.60 16.43
N PHE A 51 -0.37 5.88 16.06
CA PHE A 51 -0.36 4.43 15.89
C PHE A 51 0.24 3.72 17.10
N CYS A 52 -0.45 2.70 17.62
CA CYS A 52 0.10 1.81 18.64
C CYS A 52 0.44 0.47 17.99
N PRO A 53 1.74 0.13 17.80
CA PRO A 53 2.11 -1.18 17.25
C PRO A 53 1.55 -2.29 18.14
N ARG A 54 1.10 -3.40 17.53
CA ARG A 54 0.83 -4.61 18.32
C ARG A 54 2.11 -4.93 19.08
N PRO A 55 2.05 -5.27 20.38
CA PRO A 55 3.20 -5.86 21.02
C PRO A 55 3.61 -7.10 20.20
N PRO A 56 4.91 -7.39 20.07
CA PRO A 56 5.34 -8.67 19.54
C PRO A 56 4.58 -9.77 20.31
N PRO A 57 4.18 -10.86 19.65
CA PRO A 57 3.58 -11.96 20.38
C PRO A 57 4.61 -12.35 21.44
N THR A 58 4.21 -12.34 22.71
CA THR A 58 5.06 -12.83 23.78
C THR A 58 5.54 -14.22 23.34
N PRO A 59 6.86 -14.47 23.24
CA PRO A 59 7.32 -15.81 22.97
C PRO A 59 6.72 -16.67 24.06
N VAL A 60 5.85 -17.59 23.68
CA VAL A 60 5.23 -18.52 24.61
C VAL A 60 6.34 -19.52 24.94
N SER A 61 7.23 -19.13 25.86
CA SER A 61 8.32 -19.99 26.28
C SER A 61 7.76 -20.99 27.29
N PRO A 62 7.93 -22.30 27.10
CA PRO A 62 7.28 -23.34 27.91
C PRO A 62 7.73 -23.42 29.39
N SER A 63 8.49 -22.46 29.91
CA SER A 63 9.32 -22.65 31.11
C SER A 63 9.30 -21.57 32.20
N ASP A 64 8.61 -20.43 32.06
CA ASP A 64 8.59 -19.44 33.16
C ASP A 64 7.51 -19.72 34.22
N ARG A 65 7.76 -20.77 35.00
CA ARG A 65 7.63 -20.67 36.46
C ARG A 65 8.93 -20.08 36.99
N HIS A 66 8.83 -18.90 37.59
CA HIS A 66 9.78 -18.29 38.53
C HIS A 66 11.16 -17.84 38.00
N GLY A 67 11.35 -16.52 37.97
CA GLY A 67 12.67 -15.90 38.08
C GLY A 67 12.74 -14.53 37.40
N SER A 68 12.73 -13.45 38.18
CA SER A 68 13.07 -12.10 37.68
C SER A 68 14.55 -12.03 37.27
N PRO A 69 14.87 -11.32 36.17
CA PRO A 69 16.15 -10.66 36.05
C PRO A 69 15.98 -9.14 35.89
N THR A 70 16.57 -8.41 36.82
CA THR A 70 16.86 -6.99 36.77
C THR A 70 17.84 -6.67 35.63
N SER A 71 17.60 -5.60 34.87
CA SER A 71 18.58 -4.95 33.98
C SER A 71 18.26 -3.44 33.82
N PRO A 72 19.26 -2.59 33.49
CA PRO A 72 19.53 -1.31 34.15
C PRO A 72 18.77 -0.09 33.58
N PRO A 73 18.74 1.06 34.28
CA PRO A 73 18.04 2.24 33.81
C PRO A 73 18.83 2.92 32.69
N VAL A 74 18.27 2.92 31.48
CA VAL A 74 18.76 3.76 30.38
C VAL A 74 18.25 5.18 30.62
N SER A 75 19.17 6.12 30.83
CA SER A 75 18.87 7.54 31.01
C SER A 75 18.38 8.15 29.69
N TRP A 76 17.23 8.82 29.75
CA TRP A 76 16.62 9.52 28.62
C TRP A 76 17.32 10.84 28.32
N THR A 77 17.85 11.00 27.10
CA THR A 77 18.20 12.33 26.59
C THR A 77 16.97 12.91 25.88
N ARG A 78 16.31 13.90 26.51
CA ARG A 78 15.22 14.67 25.88
C ARG A 78 15.78 15.47 24.69
N LEU A 79 15.26 15.21 23.49
CA LEU A 79 15.34 16.19 22.40
C LEU A 79 14.36 17.35 22.73
N PRO A 80 14.78 18.62 22.58
CA PRO A 80 13.91 19.76 22.84
C PRO A 80 12.88 19.90 21.71
N LEU A 81 11.60 19.68 22.01
CA LEU A 81 10.49 20.07 21.16
C LEU A 81 10.25 21.59 21.25
N PRO A 82 9.65 22.22 20.21
CA PRO A 82 9.25 23.61 20.25
C PRO A 82 8.29 23.84 21.42
N THR A 83 8.74 24.65 22.38
CA THR A 83 8.00 25.08 23.55
C THR A 83 6.82 25.95 23.15
N SER A 84 5.61 25.38 23.08
CA SER A 84 4.39 26.15 23.32
C SER A 84 3.19 25.37 23.87
N VAL A 85 3.26 24.06 24.11
CA VAL A 85 2.19 23.33 24.81
C VAL A 85 2.78 22.37 25.85
N LEU A 86 3.14 22.92 27.01
CA LEU A 86 3.37 22.14 28.23
C LEU A 86 2.00 21.92 28.90
N VAL A 87 1.49 20.68 28.88
CA VAL A 87 0.30 20.30 29.67
C VAL A 87 0.57 18.98 30.41
N THR A 88 0.37 19.04 31.72
CA THR A 88 0.57 17.98 32.73
C THR A 88 -0.48 16.86 32.65
N GLY A 89 -0.08 15.62 33.02
CA GLY A 89 -0.94 14.51 33.46
C GLY A 89 -1.82 13.88 32.37
N ASP A 90 -1.61 12.59 32.07
CA ASP A 90 -2.25 11.78 31.00
C ASP A 90 -2.09 12.26 29.54
N ARG A 91 -1.90 13.56 29.31
CA ARG A 91 -1.69 14.15 27.97
C ARG A 91 -0.24 14.11 27.47
N ALA A 92 0.70 13.77 28.35
CA ALA A 92 2.08 13.47 27.95
C ALA A 92 2.17 12.22 27.06
N ARG A 93 1.21 11.28 27.17
CA ARG A 93 1.11 10.07 26.34
C ARG A 93 0.73 10.39 24.88
N ALA A 94 -0.24 11.28 24.67
CA ALA A 94 -0.64 11.73 23.32
C ALA A 94 0.48 12.54 22.63
N ALA A 95 1.21 13.37 23.39
CA ALA A 95 2.38 14.10 22.88
C ALA A 95 3.53 13.16 22.48
N GLN A 96 3.74 12.05 23.22
CA GLN A 96 4.68 10.99 22.86
C GLN A 96 4.32 10.34 21.52
N ILE A 97 3.03 10.15 21.25
CA ILE A 97 2.55 9.47 20.04
C ILE A 97 2.58 10.40 18.81
N SER A 98 2.25 11.69 18.96
CA SER A 98 2.46 12.69 17.90
C SER A 98 3.94 12.82 17.54
N SER A 99 4.83 12.80 18.53
CA SER A 99 6.28 12.77 18.29
C SER A 99 6.76 11.51 17.59
N TYR A 100 6.04 10.39 17.70
CA TYR A 100 6.38 9.12 17.05
C TYR A 100 6.06 9.11 15.54
N LYS A 101 4.93 9.69 15.11
CA LYS A 101 4.65 9.87 13.66
C LYS A 101 5.68 10.81 13.04
N THR A 102 5.96 11.95 13.68
CA THR A 102 7.03 12.85 13.22
C THR A 102 8.41 12.16 13.26
N PHE A 103 8.71 11.32 14.25
CA PHE A 103 9.96 10.56 14.32
C PHE A 103 10.07 9.50 13.21
N VAL A 104 9.00 8.75 12.92
CA VAL A 104 8.95 7.77 11.81
C VAL A 104 9.07 8.47 10.45
N ASP A 105 8.42 9.63 10.29
CA ASP A 105 8.45 10.41 9.05
C ASP A 105 9.79 11.17 8.86
N THR A 106 10.52 11.48 9.95
CA THR A 106 11.78 12.27 9.90
C THR A 106 13.05 11.42 10.01
N VAL A 107 12.97 10.21 10.60
CA VAL A 107 14.13 9.41 10.96
C VAL A 107 14.03 8.03 10.34
N ALA A 108 14.51 7.90 9.11
CA ALA A 108 14.86 6.63 8.49
C ALA A 108 16.11 5.98 9.15
N LEU A 109 16.16 5.91 10.49
CA LEU A 109 17.23 5.29 11.28
C LEU A 109 16.68 4.56 12.54
N PRO A 110 17.45 3.61 13.11
CA PRO A 110 16.93 2.42 13.78
C PRO A 110 16.80 2.64 15.28
N LEU A 111 15.60 2.91 15.77
CA LEU A 111 15.29 2.62 17.17
C LEU A 111 14.09 1.69 17.24
N PRO A 112 14.18 0.57 18.00
CA PRO A 112 13.00 -0.22 18.29
C PRO A 112 11.97 0.67 19.02
N PRO A 113 10.68 0.52 18.74
CA PRO A 113 9.66 1.28 19.46
C PRO A 113 9.81 1.02 20.97
N PRO A 114 9.57 2.03 21.83
CA PRO A 114 9.54 1.80 23.26
C PRO A 114 8.51 0.71 23.57
N PRO A 115 8.80 -0.24 24.47
CA PRO A 115 7.85 -1.28 24.83
C PRO A 115 6.61 -0.64 25.45
N VAL A 116 5.46 -0.80 24.79
CA VAL A 116 4.14 -0.44 25.30
C VAL A 116 3.50 -1.73 25.80
N ASP A 117 3.08 -1.77 27.06
CA ASP A 117 2.44 -2.97 27.62
C ASP A 117 1.10 -3.28 26.94
N ALA A 118 0.71 -4.56 26.99
CA ALA A 118 -0.49 -5.06 26.31
C ALA A 118 -1.77 -4.37 26.81
N ASP A 119 -1.82 -3.96 28.08
CA ASP A 119 -2.96 -3.26 28.67
C ASP A 119 -3.10 -1.84 28.14
N THR A 120 -1.97 -1.14 27.93
CA THR A 120 -1.93 0.17 27.30
C THR A 120 -2.33 0.09 25.83
N VAL A 121 -1.89 -0.94 25.10
CA VAL A 121 -2.34 -1.20 23.72
C VAL A 121 -3.85 -1.48 23.68
N ALA A 122 -4.36 -2.27 24.64
CA ALA A 122 -5.78 -2.58 24.75
C ALA A 122 -6.61 -1.34 25.13
N ALA A 123 -6.11 -0.49 26.03
CA ALA A 123 -6.73 0.76 26.42
C ALA A 123 -6.79 1.75 25.25
N ILE A 124 -5.69 1.94 24.52
CA ILE A 124 -5.65 2.80 23.32
C ILE A 124 -6.63 2.27 22.27
N ARG A 125 -6.71 0.95 22.06
CA ARG A 125 -7.71 0.36 21.17
C ARG A 125 -9.13 0.58 21.65
N GLY A 126 -9.37 0.47 22.95
CA GLY A 126 -10.66 0.74 23.58
C GLY A 126 -11.09 2.19 23.38
N GLU A 127 -10.18 3.15 23.64
CA GLU A 127 -10.40 4.58 23.41
C GLU A 127 -10.58 4.88 21.92
N ARG A 128 -9.77 4.29 21.03
CA ARG A 128 -9.92 4.44 19.58
C ARG A 128 -11.27 3.92 19.10
N LYS A 129 -11.66 2.73 19.58
CA LYS A 129 -12.97 2.14 19.29
C LYS A 129 -14.09 3.04 19.81
N ALA A 130 -13.97 3.56 21.03
CA ALA A 130 -14.92 4.51 21.61
C ALA A 130 -15.01 5.81 20.79
N LEU A 131 -13.88 6.40 20.41
CA LEU A 131 -13.80 7.55 19.49
C LEU A 131 -14.52 7.24 18.18
N THR A 132 -14.22 6.11 17.52
CA THR A 132 -14.90 5.70 16.28
C THR A 132 -16.40 5.44 16.46
N CYS A 133 -16.84 4.95 17.62
CA CYS A 133 -18.24 4.70 17.94
C CYS A 133 -19.03 5.97 18.33
N HIS A 134 -18.36 7.07 18.69
CA HIS A 134 -19.00 8.31 19.18
C HIS A 134 -19.15 9.42 18.15
N TYR A 135 -18.65 9.25 16.93
CA TYR A 135 -18.74 10.26 15.87
C TYR A 135 -20.15 10.55 15.32
N GLY A 136 -21.21 10.03 15.93
CA GLY A 136 -22.58 10.42 15.65
C GLY A 136 -22.95 11.84 16.14
N ARG A 137 -22.23 12.40 17.14
CA ARG A 137 -22.43 13.78 17.63
C ARG A 137 -21.15 14.32 18.30
N PRO A 138 -20.70 15.55 18.00
CA PRO A 138 -19.61 16.17 18.74
C PRO A 138 -19.97 16.25 20.23
N THR A 139 -19.14 15.71 21.12
CA THR A 139 -19.30 15.98 22.55
C THR A 139 -18.64 17.33 22.92
N SER A 140 -18.64 17.67 24.21
CA SER A 140 -18.22 18.98 24.72
C SER A 140 -16.72 19.26 24.61
N SER A 141 -15.89 18.28 24.28
CA SER A 141 -14.42 18.45 24.20
C SER A 141 -13.98 19.14 22.89
N THR A 142 -12.98 20.02 22.95
CA THR A 142 -12.43 20.74 21.77
C THR A 142 -11.76 19.77 20.79
N TYR A 143 -11.10 18.75 21.32
CA TYR A 143 -10.35 17.75 20.54
C TYR A 143 -11.26 16.91 19.64
N GLU A 144 -12.39 16.42 20.17
CA GLU A 144 -13.35 15.66 19.37
C GLU A 144 -13.97 16.49 18.26
N ARG A 145 -14.15 17.80 18.49
CA ARG A 145 -14.62 18.72 17.44
C ARG A 145 -13.58 18.92 16.34
N GLU A 146 -12.30 19.04 16.69
CA GLU A 146 -11.21 19.17 15.73
C GLU A 146 -11.01 17.88 14.91
N ALA A 147 -11.00 16.73 15.57
CA ALA A 147 -10.93 15.43 14.89
C ALA A 147 -12.16 15.22 13.98
N TRP A 148 -13.36 15.52 14.45
CA TRP A 148 -14.55 15.43 13.60
C TRP A 148 -14.50 16.39 12.39
N ALA A 149 -14.02 17.63 12.58
CA ALA A 149 -13.85 18.58 11.48
C ALA A 149 -12.84 18.06 10.43
N GLN A 150 -11.73 17.45 10.87
CA GLN A 150 -10.76 16.83 9.96
C GLN A 150 -11.36 15.62 9.21
N ALA A 151 -12.14 14.77 9.89
CA ALA A 151 -12.81 13.64 9.25
C ALA A 151 -13.82 14.11 8.20
N GLN A 152 -14.55 15.19 8.50
CA GLN A 152 -15.44 15.84 7.54
C GLN A 152 -14.66 16.45 6.37
N GLU A 153 -13.53 17.11 6.61
CA GLU A 153 -12.68 17.66 5.55
C GLU A 153 -12.20 16.56 4.60
N LEU A 154 -11.75 15.41 5.12
CA LEU A 154 -11.32 14.27 4.32
C LEU A 154 -12.49 13.69 3.50
N ARG A 155 -13.65 13.50 4.13
CA ARG A 155 -14.85 13.05 3.43
C ARG A 155 -15.27 14.03 2.34
N ASP A 156 -15.23 15.32 2.63
CA ASP A 156 -15.61 16.36 1.69
C ASP A 156 -14.60 16.44 0.54
N ALA A 157 -13.30 16.22 0.81
CA ALA A 157 -12.29 16.08 -0.24
C ALA A 157 -12.57 14.87 -1.15
N LEU A 158 -12.89 13.71 -0.57
CA LEU A 158 -13.31 12.52 -1.33
C LEU A 158 -14.59 12.77 -2.14
N SER A 159 -15.55 13.53 -1.60
CA SER A 159 -16.80 13.86 -2.31
C SER A 159 -16.59 14.78 -3.52
N ARG A 160 -15.47 15.52 -3.55
CA ARG A 160 -15.06 16.36 -4.68
C ARG A 160 -14.20 15.61 -5.71
N SER A 161 -13.81 14.36 -5.40
CA SER A 161 -13.05 13.50 -6.30
C SER A 161 -13.83 13.25 -7.59
N ARG A 162 -13.10 13.02 -8.68
CA ARG A 162 -13.70 12.58 -9.96
C ARG A 162 -14.45 11.26 -9.81
N ASP A 163 -14.04 10.45 -8.84
CA ASP A 163 -14.69 9.20 -8.49
C ASP A 163 -14.91 9.12 -6.97
N PRO A 164 -16.14 8.85 -6.49
CA PRO A 164 -16.41 8.78 -5.06
C PRO A 164 -15.72 7.59 -4.37
N PHE A 165 -15.25 6.61 -5.13
CA PHE A 165 -14.62 5.39 -4.61
C PHE A 165 -13.09 5.45 -4.65
N VAL A 166 -12.51 6.05 -5.70
CA VAL A 166 -11.05 6.11 -5.91
C VAL A 166 -10.50 7.52 -5.67
N VAL A 167 -9.39 7.64 -4.96
CA VAL A 167 -8.73 8.93 -4.69
C VAL A 167 -8.18 9.58 -5.97
N ASP A 168 -8.29 10.90 -6.08
CA ASP A 168 -7.80 11.66 -7.23
C ASP A 168 -6.31 11.45 -7.53
N ALA A 169 -5.48 11.20 -6.50
CA ALA A 169 -4.06 10.91 -6.69
C ALA A 169 -3.82 9.65 -7.55
N ALA A 170 -4.68 8.64 -7.45
CA ALA A 170 -4.59 7.44 -8.27
C ALA A 170 -4.98 7.73 -9.72
N VAL A 171 -6.01 8.56 -9.95
CA VAL A 171 -6.40 9.02 -11.30
C VAL A 171 -5.28 9.87 -11.91
N ALA A 172 -4.64 10.72 -11.12
CA ALA A 172 -3.51 11.53 -11.57
C ALA A 172 -2.30 10.68 -11.98
N LEU A 173 -2.05 9.55 -11.31
CA LEU A 173 -1.04 8.58 -11.73
C LEU A 173 -1.35 8.02 -13.13
N LEU A 174 -2.61 7.67 -13.41
CA LEU A 174 -3.03 7.19 -14.74
C LEU A 174 -2.82 8.27 -15.81
N ASP A 175 -3.26 9.50 -15.54
CA ASP A 175 -3.05 10.65 -16.44
C ASP A 175 -1.56 10.81 -16.78
N ALA A 176 -0.69 10.77 -15.76
CA ALA A 176 0.75 10.94 -15.92
C ALA A 176 1.40 9.77 -16.68
N ALA A 177 1.01 8.54 -16.37
CA ALA A 177 1.55 7.33 -17.01
C ALA A 177 1.12 7.20 -18.46
N VAL A 178 -0.16 7.42 -18.78
CA VAL A 178 -0.66 7.42 -20.16
C VAL A 178 0.04 8.50 -20.99
N THR A 179 0.24 9.69 -20.42
CA THR A 179 0.98 10.77 -21.08
C THR A 179 2.42 10.37 -21.36
N ALA A 180 3.10 9.76 -20.38
CA ALA A 180 4.49 9.33 -20.55
C ALA A 180 4.62 8.22 -21.59
N VAL A 181 3.74 7.21 -21.60
CA VAL A 181 3.74 6.17 -22.64
C VAL A 181 3.45 6.77 -24.02
N ALA A 182 2.41 7.60 -24.14
CA ALA A 182 2.01 8.20 -25.42
C ALA A 182 3.07 9.16 -26.00
N SER A 183 3.93 9.74 -25.16
CA SER A 183 5.03 10.61 -25.57
C SER A 183 6.39 9.89 -25.68
N GLY A 184 6.44 8.58 -25.41
CA GLY A 184 7.69 7.81 -25.40
C GLY A 184 8.61 8.08 -24.21
N GLY A 185 8.10 8.74 -23.16
CA GLY A 185 8.80 8.91 -21.88
C GLY A 185 8.80 7.65 -21.01
N LEU A 186 7.92 6.69 -21.28
CA LEU A 186 7.96 5.33 -20.74
C LEU A 186 7.80 4.33 -21.88
N ALA A 187 8.54 3.22 -21.81
CA ALA A 187 8.41 2.13 -22.78
C ALA A 187 7.04 1.43 -22.65
N SER A 188 6.56 1.20 -21.43
CA SER A 188 5.22 0.69 -21.16
C SER A 188 4.77 1.01 -19.74
N PHE A 189 3.48 0.87 -19.47
CA PHE A 189 2.91 1.00 -18.13
C PHE A 189 2.02 -0.20 -17.78
N GLY A 190 2.36 -0.90 -16.70
CA GLY A 190 1.56 -1.97 -16.12
C GLY A 190 0.92 -1.50 -14.82
N LEU A 191 -0.34 -1.85 -14.61
CA LEU A 191 -1.07 -1.55 -13.38
C LEU A 191 -1.68 -2.83 -12.81
N VAL A 192 -1.42 -3.10 -11.54
CA VAL A 192 -1.97 -4.25 -10.83
C VAL A 192 -2.79 -3.77 -9.64
N PHE A 193 -4.09 -4.01 -9.67
CA PHE A 193 -4.93 -3.80 -8.49
C PHE A 193 -4.95 -5.08 -7.65
N ARG A 194 -4.67 -4.95 -6.36
CA ARG A 194 -4.58 -6.04 -5.38
C ARG A 194 -5.67 -5.87 -4.33
N THR A 195 -6.32 -6.96 -3.94
CA THR A 195 -7.15 -6.98 -2.73
C THR A 195 -7.28 -8.40 -2.19
N PHE A 196 -7.60 -8.48 -0.90
CA PHE A 196 -8.11 -9.68 -0.26
C PHE A 196 -9.64 -9.82 -0.35
N GLY A 197 -10.35 -8.73 -0.66
CA GLY A 197 -11.81 -8.63 -0.58
C GLY A 197 -12.53 -8.65 -1.94
N SER A 198 -13.75 -8.11 -1.91
CA SER A 198 -14.70 -8.04 -3.04
C SER A 198 -14.68 -6.68 -3.76
N GLU A 199 -13.75 -5.79 -3.43
CA GLU A 199 -13.72 -4.40 -3.92
C GLU A 199 -13.37 -4.29 -5.42
N LEU A 200 -12.89 -5.37 -6.04
CA LEU A 200 -12.44 -5.36 -7.44
C LEU A 200 -13.50 -4.84 -8.41
N ASP A 201 -14.78 -5.19 -8.23
CA ASP A 201 -15.84 -4.75 -9.15
C ASP A 201 -16.10 -3.24 -9.04
N ALA A 202 -16.05 -2.70 -7.83
CA ALA A 202 -16.16 -1.26 -7.60
C ALA A 202 -14.96 -0.50 -8.19
N VAL A 203 -13.75 -1.02 -8.01
CA VAL A 203 -12.52 -0.45 -8.61
C VAL A 203 -12.56 -0.55 -10.14
N ARG A 204 -13.04 -1.66 -10.70
CA ARG A 204 -13.24 -1.80 -12.16
C ARG A 204 -14.19 -0.72 -12.68
N ALA A 205 -15.34 -0.53 -12.02
CA ALA A 205 -16.30 0.50 -12.43
C ALA A 205 -15.71 1.91 -12.34
N ALA A 206 -14.94 2.21 -11.28
CA ALA A 206 -14.24 3.50 -11.14
C ALA A 206 -13.17 3.70 -12.22
N LEU A 207 -12.39 2.67 -12.52
CA LEU A 207 -11.39 2.70 -13.58
C LEU A 207 -12.04 2.92 -14.95
N ALA A 208 -13.15 2.25 -15.26
CA ALA A 208 -13.87 2.45 -16.52
C ALA A 208 -14.26 3.93 -16.71
N ARG A 209 -14.86 4.55 -15.68
CA ARG A 209 -15.23 5.97 -15.71
C ARG A 209 -14.03 6.89 -15.93
N ALA A 210 -12.92 6.63 -15.22
CA ALA A 210 -11.69 7.40 -15.38
C ALA A 210 -11.11 7.26 -16.79
N VAL A 211 -11.11 6.05 -17.34
CA VAL A 211 -10.64 5.76 -18.70
C VAL A 211 -11.52 6.44 -19.74
N ASP A 212 -12.85 6.34 -19.65
CA ASP A 212 -13.78 6.97 -20.59
C ASP A 212 -13.60 8.50 -20.61
N ALA A 213 -13.45 9.11 -19.43
CA ALA A 213 -13.14 10.53 -19.32
C ALA A 213 -11.77 10.89 -19.94
N GLY A 214 -10.76 10.05 -19.73
CA GLY A 214 -9.43 10.20 -20.32
C GLY A 214 -9.42 10.09 -21.85
N VAL A 215 -10.16 9.12 -22.41
CA VAL A 215 -10.36 8.96 -23.85
C VAL A 215 -11.03 10.18 -24.44
N ALA A 216 -12.17 10.61 -23.87
CA ALA A 216 -12.91 11.77 -24.37
C ALA A 216 -12.04 13.04 -24.35
N ALA A 217 -11.28 13.27 -23.27
CA ALA A 217 -10.37 14.40 -23.16
C ALA A 217 -9.23 14.33 -24.21
N ALA A 218 -8.68 13.15 -24.47
CA ALA A 218 -7.64 12.94 -25.47
C ALA A 218 -8.15 13.19 -26.90
N GLU A 219 -9.35 12.71 -27.22
CA GLU A 219 -9.99 12.92 -28.53
C GLU A 219 -10.31 14.39 -28.76
N ALA A 220 -10.90 15.06 -27.77
CA ALA A 220 -11.18 16.50 -27.83
C ALA A 220 -9.90 17.34 -28.04
N ALA A 221 -8.77 16.87 -27.52
CA ALA A 221 -7.46 17.50 -27.70
C ALA A 221 -6.72 17.09 -28.98
N GLY A 222 -7.31 16.25 -29.84
CA GLY A 222 -6.66 15.77 -31.07
C GLY A 222 -5.45 14.86 -30.82
N LYS A 223 -5.46 14.07 -29.74
CA LYS A 223 -4.36 13.18 -29.31
C LYS A 223 -4.73 11.70 -29.47
N PRO A 224 -4.74 11.15 -30.69
CA PRO A 224 -5.22 9.79 -30.95
C PRO A 224 -4.36 8.69 -30.29
N VAL A 225 -3.04 8.90 -30.20
CA VAL A 225 -2.13 7.97 -29.51
C VAL A 225 -2.48 7.89 -28.03
N MET A 226 -2.68 9.03 -27.37
CA MET A 226 -3.06 9.10 -25.97
C MET A 226 -4.43 8.43 -25.72
N ALA A 227 -5.41 8.66 -26.61
CA ALA A 227 -6.70 7.99 -26.56
C ALA A 227 -6.57 6.45 -26.70
N ALA A 228 -5.69 5.96 -27.58
CA ALA A 228 -5.44 4.53 -27.74
C ALA A 228 -4.81 3.91 -26.48
N VAL A 229 -3.84 4.58 -25.87
CA VAL A 229 -3.22 4.13 -24.61
C VAL A 229 -4.25 4.09 -23.48
N TRP A 230 -5.11 5.11 -23.36
CA TRP A 230 -6.24 5.09 -22.41
C TRP A 230 -7.16 3.89 -22.61
N ARG A 231 -7.59 3.60 -23.85
CA ARG A 231 -8.45 2.43 -24.13
C ARG A 231 -7.82 1.12 -23.70
N GLY A 232 -6.49 1.00 -23.74
CA GLY A 232 -5.76 -0.18 -23.24
C GLY A 232 -5.94 -0.46 -21.75
N LEU A 233 -6.29 0.57 -20.95
CA LEU A 233 -6.57 0.46 -19.52
C LEU A 233 -8.04 0.15 -19.20
N HIS A 234 -8.94 0.18 -20.20
CA HIS A 234 -10.36 -0.02 -19.94
C HIS A 234 -10.62 -1.45 -19.40
N PRO A 235 -11.47 -1.64 -18.37
CA PRO A 235 -11.71 -2.96 -17.79
C PRO A 235 -12.27 -4.01 -18.77
N ALA A 236 -13.01 -3.57 -19.79
CA ALA A 236 -13.53 -4.40 -20.86
C ALA A 236 -12.57 -4.58 -22.05
N ALA A 237 -11.37 -3.98 -22.01
CA ALA A 237 -10.38 -4.15 -23.06
C ALA A 237 -9.81 -5.57 -23.06
N ALA A 238 -9.51 -6.09 -24.25
CA ALA A 238 -8.84 -7.39 -24.39
C ALA A 238 -7.42 -7.42 -23.76
N THR A 239 -6.88 -6.26 -23.39
CA THR A 239 -5.61 -6.05 -22.67
C THR A 239 -5.75 -6.05 -21.15
N THR A 240 -6.96 -6.21 -20.63
CA THR A 240 -7.22 -6.31 -19.19
C THR A 240 -7.47 -7.78 -18.81
N ARG A 241 -6.92 -8.22 -17.68
CA ARG A 241 -7.11 -9.57 -17.15
C ARG A 241 -7.44 -9.55 -15.66
N ALA A 242 -8.09 -10.60 -15.17
CA ALA A 242 -8.14 -10.91 -13.75
C ALA A 242 -7.43 -12.23 -13.42
N ALA A 243 -6.95 -12.34 -12.19
CA ALA A 243 -6.50 -13.60 -11.63
C ALA A 243 -6.78 -13.67 -10.12
N GLU A 244 -6.79 -14.89 -9.60
CA GLU A 244 -6.76 -15.21 -8.19
C GLU A 244 -5.43 -15.90 -7.87
N LEU A 245 -4.79 -15.49 -6.78
CA LEU A 245 -3.59 -16.12 -6.24
C LEU A 245 -3.98 -16.97 -5.04
N VAL A 246 -3.97 -18.29 -5.25
CA VAL A 246 -4.30 -19.31 -4.25
C VAL A 246 -3.01 -19.85 -3.64
N ARG A 247 -2.93 -19.92 -2.31
CA ARG A 247 -1.76 -20.40 -1.58
C ARG A 247 -1.96 -21.82 -1.08
N SER A 248 -0.95 -22.65 -1.26
CA SER A 248 -0.91 -24.00 -0.67
C SER A 248 0.38 -24.14 0.14
N GLY A 249 0.29 -23.82 1.43
CA GLY A 249 1.46 -23.78 2.31
C GLY A 249 2.33 -22.54 2.11
N THR A 250 3.60 -22.64 2.53
CA THR A 250 4.55 -21.51 2.51
C THR A 250 5.03 -21.18 1.11
N ASP A 251 5.29 -22.18 0.27
CA ASP A 251 6.06 -21.97 -0.96
C ASP A 251 5.27 -22.12 -2.25
N ALA A 252 4.12 -22.80 -2.22
CA ALA A 252 3.30 -22.98 -3.41
C ALA A 252 2.26 -21.87 -3.56
N VAL A 253 2.21 -21.30 -4.76
CA VAL A 253 1.24 -20.30 -5.19
C VAL A 253 0.70 -20.70 -6.55
N THR A 254 -0.61 -20.72 -6.68
CA THR A 254 -1.30 -20.99 -7.94
C THR A 254 -1.96 -19.72 -8.43
N MET A 255 -1.72 -19.36 -9.68
CA MET A 255 -2.43 -18.28 -10.34
C MET A 255 -3.51 -18.87 -11.23
N VAL A 256 -4.75 -18.56 -10.89
CA VAL A 256 -5.95 -18.96 -11.65
C VAL A 256 -6.50 -17.72 -12.33
N MET A 257 -6.59 -17.75 -13.65
CA MET A 257 -7.14 -16.65 -14.45
C MET A 257 -8.66 -16.58 -14.31
N ASP A 258 -9.26 -15.46 -14.71
CA ASP A 258 -10.71 -15.25 -14.74
C ASP A 258 -11.47 -16.24 -15.64
N ASP A 259 -10.82 -16.81 -16.66
CA ASP A 259 -11.36 -17.90 -17.49
C ASP A 259 -11.28 -19.29 -16.83
N GLY A 260 -10.78 -19.38 -15.59
CA GLY A 260 -10.59 -20.62 -14.84
C GLY A 260 -9.31 -21.40 -15.19
N ARG A 261 -8.50 -20.91 -16.14
CA ARG A 261 -7.22 -21.52 -16.49
C ARG A 261 -6.21 -21.35 -15.36
N VAL A 262 -5.52 -22.43 -15.01
CA VAL A 262 -4.31 -22.36 -14.16
C VAL A 262 -3.16 -21.83 -15.03
N ALA A 263 -2.75 -20.59 -14.80
CA ALA A 263 -1.67 -19.95 -15.55
C ALA A 263 -0.28 -20.23 -14.96
N ALA A 264 -0.20 -20.41 -13.64
CA ALA A 264 1.04 -20.73 -12.96
C ALA A 264 0.79 -21.52 -11.67
N GLN A 265 1.78 -22.29 -11.22
CA GLN A 265 1.73 -23.11 -10.01
C GLN A 265 2.94 -22.89 -9.07
N ASP A 266 3.79 -21.91 -9.40
CA ASP A 266 4.93 -21.49 -8.61
C ASP A 266 5.18 -19.99 -8.77
N VAL A 267 6.04 -19.44 -7.92
CA VAL A 267 6.33 -17.99 -7.86
C VAL A 267 6.91 -17.48 -9.19
N CYS A 268 7.81 -18.26 -9.81
CA CYS A 268 8.43 -17.91 -11.09
C CYS A 268 7.38 -17.80 -12.21
N GLY A 269 6.47 -18.76 -12.28
CA GLY A 269 5.38 -18.80 -13.24
C GLY A 269 4.43 -17.62 -13.04
N VAL A 270 4.09 -17.27 -11.79
CA VAL A 270 3.26 -16.09 -11.49
C VAL A 270 3.95 -14.82 -12.00
N ARG A 271 5.24 -14.63 -11.70
CA ARG A 271 6.02 -13.48 -12.18
C ARG A 271 6.05 -13.42 -13.71
N ARG A 272 6.35 -14.54 -14.36
CA ARG A 272 6.44 -14.64 -15.82
C ARG A 272 5.10 -14.30 -16.49
N GLU A 273 4.00 -14.90 -16.03
CA GLU A 273 2.67 -14.62 -16.56
C GLU A 273 2.32 -13.14 -16.37
N LEU A 274 2.50 -12.60 -15.16
CA LEU A 274 2.19 -11.21 -14.83
C LEU A 274 2.99 -10.23 -15.71
N LEU A 275 4.30 -10.40 -15.84
CA LEU A 275 5.12 -9.51 -16.66
C LEU A 275 4.86 -9.68 -18.16
N SER A 276 4.64 -10.90 -18.65
CA SER A 276 4.28 -11.14 -20.06
C SER A 276 2.98 -10.43 -20.46
N HIS A 277 2.07 -10.29 -19.49
CA HIS A 277 0.84 -9.55 -19.67
C HIS A 277 1.07 -8.04 -19.57
N LEU A 278 1.77 -7.54 -18.56
CA LEU A 278 1.83 -6.10 -18.25
C LEU A 278 2.88 -5.31 -19.06
N VAL A 279 3.97 -5.95 -19.47
CA VAL A 279 5.08 -5.28 -20.14
C VAL A 279 4.94 -5.43 -21.65
N ALA A 280 4.47 -4.37 -22.31
CA ALA A 280 4.33 -4.33 -23.77
C ALA A 280 4.66 -2.93 -24.31
N PRO A 281 5.64 -2.80 -25.23
CA PRO A 281 6.07 -1.50 -25.75
C PRO A 281 4.90 -0.65 -26.29
N GLY A 282 4.88 0.63 -25.92
CA GLY A 282 3.87 1.60 -26.33
C GLY A 282 2.47 1.36 -25.76
N ALA A 283 2.32 0.45 -24.79
CA ALA A 283 1.04 0.10 -24.22
C ALA A 283 0.94 0.40 -22.73
N ALA A 284 -0.31 0.62 -22.30
CA ALA A 284 -0.70 0.62 -20.90
C ALA A 284 -1.67 -0.56 -20.67
N ARG A 285 -1.42 -1.37 -19.64
CA ARG A 285 -2.18 -2.61 -19.38
C ARG A 285 -2.54 -2.76 -17.90
N VAL A 286 -3.63 -3.47 -17.63
CA VAL A 286 -4.16 -3.66 -16.28
C VAL A 286 -4.32 -5.14 -15.96
N MET A 287 -4.03 -5.48 -14.71
CA MET A 287 -4.39 -6.75 -14.11
C MET A 287 -5.08 -6.54 -12.77
N PHE A 288 -6.15 -7.29 -12.53
CA PHE A 288 -6.86 -7.33 -11.26
C PHE A 288 -6.53 -8.64 -10.57
N VAL A 289 -5.96 -8.59 -9.38
CA VAL A 289 -5.52 -9.78 -8.66
C VAL A 289 -6.20 -9.84 -7.30
N ARG A 290 -6.89 -10.95 -7.04
CA ARG A 290 -7.40 -11.31 -5.71
C ARG A 290 -6.40 -12.22 -5.01
N ASP A 291 -5.94 -11.82 -3.83
CA ASP A 291 -5.10 -12.64 -2.97
C ASP A 291 -5.96 -13.47 -2.00
N GLU A 292 -5.50 -14.66 -1.61
CA GLU A 292 -6.25 -15.54 -0.71
C GLU A 292 -6.13 -15.11 0.77
N PHE A 293 -7.12 -14.33 1.26
CA PHE A 293 -7.17 -13.89 2.66
C PHE A 293 -7.18 -15.03 3.66
N ALA A 294 -7.90 -16.11 3.36
CA ALA A 294 -8.04 -17.26 4.25
C ALA A 294 -6.70 -17.96 4.50
N ALA A 295 -5.80 -17.99 3.52
CA ALA A 295 -4.44 -18.49 3.71
C ALA A 295 -3.63 -17.55 4.62
N TRP A 296 -3.66 -16.24 4.34
CA TRP A 296 -2.94 -15.24 5.15
C TRP A 296 -3.39 -15.26 6.63
N SER A 297 -4.70 -15.28 6.88
CA SER A 297 -5.25 -15.31 8.23
C SER A 297 -4.90 -16.61 8.97
N ARG A 298 -5.00 -17.79 8.32
CA ARG A 298 -4.63 -19.07 8.93
C ARG A 298 -3.14 -19.18 9.27
N ALA A 299 -2.28 -18.51 8.51
CA ALA A 299 -0.86 -18.42 8.78
C ALA A 299 -0.50 -17.42 9.90
N GLY A 300 -1.49 -16.89 10.62
CA GLY A 300 -1.26 -15.93 11.69
C GLY A 300 -0.83 -14.55 11.20
N GLU A 301 -1.31 -14.14 10.02
CA GLU A 301 -0.99 -12.86 9.38
C GLU A 301 0.51 -12.71 9.03
N ALA A 302 1.21 -13.82 8.80
CA ALA A 302 2.62 -13.81 8.44
C ALA A 302 2.84 -13.34 6.99
N ALA A 303 3.93 -12.61 6.77
CA ALA A 303 4.24 -12.01 5.47
C ALA A 303 4.31 -13.01 4.33
N HIS A 304 4.92 -14.18 4.54
CA HIS A 304 5.05 -15.23 3.51
C HIS A 304 3.71 -15.76 2.97
N ALA A 305 2.61 -15.55 3.70
CA ALA A 305 1.26 -15.94 3.30
C ALA A 305 0.44 -14.75 2.75
N GLY A 306 1.03 -13.56 2.70
CA GLY A 306 0.40 -12.33 2.26
C GLY A 306 0.41 -12.16 0.74
N LYS A 307 0.30 -10.90 0.31
CA LYS A 307 0.24 -10.50 -1.11
C LYS A 307 1.59 -10.73 -1.76
N LEU A 308 1.69 -11.72 -2.66
CA LEU A 308 2.92 -12.00 -3.40
C LEU A 308 3.39 -10.79 -4.22
N PHE A 309 4.63 -10.36 -3.99
CA PHE A 309 5.39 -9.44 -4.82
C PHE A 309 6.72 -10.09 -5.22
N ALA A 310 6.73 -10.70 -6.40
CA ALA A 310 7.88 -11.41 -6.92
C ALA A 310 8.74 -10.46 -7.77
N LEU A 311 10.05 -10.37 -7.50
CA LEU A 311 11.02 -9.46 -8.12
C LEU A 311 12.21 -10.23 -8.71
N ASP A 312 12.86 -9.73 -9.75
CA ASP A 312 14.14 -10.30 -10.20
C ASP A 312 15.26 -9.90 -9.22
N GLY A 313 16.08 -10.87 -8.81
CA GLY A 313 17.01 -10.74 -7.69
C GLY A 313 18.08 -9.66 -7.85
N GLU A 314 18.64 -9.44 -9.05
CA GLU A 314 19.57 -8.33 -9.34
C GLU A 314 20.04 -8.39 -10.82
N ARG A 315 19.22 -7.96 -11.80
CA ARG A 315 19.70 -7.67 -13.16
C ARG A 315 18.95 -6.50 -13.80
N GLY A 316 19.70 -5.47 -14.18
CA GLY A 316 19.24 -4.17 -14.67
C GLY A 316 18.57 -4.15 -16.06
N GLN A 317 17.69 -5.10 -16.35
CA GLN A 317 16.80 -5.07 -17.53
C GLN A 317 15.31 -5.30 -17.19
N ALA A 318 14.96 -5.44 -15.92
CA ALA A 318 13.58 -5.57 -15.46
C ALA A 318 12.82 -4.22 -15.52
N PRO A 319 11.47 -4.23 -15.67
CA PRO A 319 10.68 -3.03 -15.45
C PRO A 319 10.95 -2.46 -14.05
N ALA A 320 10.79 -1.14 -13.89
CA ALA A 320 10.67 -0.53 -12.58
C ALA A 320 9.36 -1.03 -11.95
N GLU A 321 9.42 -1.67 -10.78
CA GLU A 321 8.23 -2.22 -10.11
C GLU A 321 8.03 -1.55 -8.75
N ILE A 322 6.80 -1.20 -8.41
CA ILE A 322 6.47 -0.54 -7.14
C ILE A 322 5.25 -1.20 -6.52
N PHE A 323 5.30 -1.48 -5.22
CA PHE A 323 4.15 -1.93 -4.44
C PHE A 323 3.74 -0.84 -3.44
N PHE A 324 2.52 -0.33 -3.61
CA PHE A 324 1.89 0.62 -2.70
C PHE A 324 0.86 -0.10 -1.83
N ASP A 325 0.99 0.03 -0.51
CA ASP A 325 0.08 -0.58 0.47
C ASP A 325 0.11 0.25 1.77
N ASP A 326 -1.04 0.54 2.36
CA ASP A 326 -1.15 1.30 3.62
C ASP A 326 -0.73 0.47 4.83
N ASN A 327 -0.69 -0.85 4.72
CA ASN A 327 -0.28 -1.77 5.77
C ASN A 327 1.07 -2.44 5.46
N LEU A 328 1.87 -1.86 4.55
CA LEU A 328 3.26 -2.26 4.35
C LEU A 328 4.09 -1.98 5.62
N ARG A 329 4.81 -3.00 6.12
CA ARG A 329 5.68 -2.88 7.29
C ARG A 329 7.05 -3.51 7.02
N PRO A 330 8.02 -2.76 6.47
CA PRO A 330 9.31 -3.31 6.02
C PRO A 330 10.16 -4.01 7.08
N ARG A 331 9.78 -3.96 8.37
CA ARG A 331 10.52 -4.55 9.50
C ARG A 331 9.65 -5.41 10.42
N ASP A 332 8.43 -5.72 10.00
CA ASP A 332 7.49 -6.55 10.76
C ASP A 332 7.33 -7.87 10.01
N GLU A 333 7.52 -9.00 10.68
CA GLU A 333 7.25 -10.34 10.12
C GLU A 333 5.76 -10.52 9.76
N ARG A 334 4.91 -9.61 10.26
CA ARG A 334 3.48 -9.47 9.91
C ARG A 334 3.22 -8.47 8.78
N SER A 335 4.26 -8.07 8.03
CA SER A 335 4.07 -7.30 6.80
C SER A 335 3.07 -8.03 5.91
N ILE A 336 2.16 -7.32 5.27
CA ILE A 336 1.12 -7.96 4.46
C ILE A 336 1.61 -8.40 3.07
N VAL A 337 2.80 -7.94 2.68
CA VAL A 337 3.40 -8.21 1.36
C VAL A 337 4.45 -9.30 1.50
N ASP A 338 4.30 -10.39 0.73
CA ASP A 338 5.25 -11.50 0.59
C ASP A 338 6.23 -11.17 -0.54
N VAL A 339 7.42 -10.65 -0.20
CA VAL A 339 8.42 -10.29 -1.21
C VAL A 339 9.30 -11.50 -1.49
N ARG A 340 9.40 -11.87 -2.77
CA ARG A 340 10.24 -12.98 -3.21
C ARG A 340 11.16 -12.58 -4.34
N PHE A 341 12.43 -12.94 -4.22
CA PHE A 341 13.38 -12.83 -5.32
C PHE A 341 13.33 -14.07 -6.20
N VAL A 342 13.28 -13.83 -7.50
CA VAL A 342 13.18 -14.81 -8.56
C VAL A 342 14.49 -14.70 -9.33
N ASP A 343 15.39 -15.65 -9.11
CA ASP A 343 16.64 -15.74 -9.88
C ASP A 343 16.44 -16.68 -11.07
N ASP A 344 17.11 -16.41 -12.19
CA ASP A 344 17.08 -17.27 -13.39
C ASP A 344 17.40 -18.74 -13.03
N ASP A 345 18.39 -18.95 -12.15
CA ASP A 345 18.84 -20.26 -11.67
C ASP A 345 17.83 -20.93 -10.72
N GLY A 346 17.02 -20.15 -10.00
CA GLY A 346 16.00 -20.64 -9.08
C GLY A 346 14.74 -21.14 -9.79
N CYS A 347 14.52 -20.73 -11.03
CA CYS A 347 13.39 -21.17 -11.85
C CYS A 347 13.70 -22.43 -12.68
N GLU A 348 14.95 -22.88 -12.76
CA GLU A 348 15.34 -24.14 -13.39
C GLU A 348 15.30 -25.30 -12.37
N GLY A 349 14.61 -26.41 -12.70
CA GLY A 349 14.67 -27.64 -11.91
C GLY A 349 13.46 -28.00 -11.03
N GLY A 350 12.31 -27.32 -11.18
CA GLY A 350 11.04 -27.78 -10.61
C GLY A 350 10.90 -27.63 -9.08
N LYS A 351 11.79 -26.86 -8.44
CA LYS A 351 11.67 -26.43 -7.03
C LYS A 351 11.79 -24.90 -6.91
N ALA A 352 11.04 -24.19 -7.75
CA ALA A 352 11.12 -22.75 -7.92
C ALA A 352 10.34 -21.96 -6.86
N ALA A 353 10.67 -22.21 -5.59
CA ALA A 353 10.27 -21.32 -4.51
C ALA A 353 11.23 -20.13 -4.55
N GLY A 354 10.80 -19.00 -5.12
CA GLY A 354 11.59 -17.76 -5.04
C GLY A 354 12.05 -17.50 -3.61
N HIS A 355 13.23 -16.92 -3.43
CA HIS A 355 13.81 -16.70 -2.11
C HIS A 355 13.03 -15.62 -1.36
N HIS A 356 12.55 -15.95 -0.15
CA HIS A 356 11.89 -14.98 0.74
C HIS A 356 12.86 -13.84 1.05
N ALA A 357 12.39 -12.60 0.89
CA ALA A 357 13.16 -11.42 1.21
C ALA A 357 13.45 -11.36 2.73
N SER A 358 14.70 -11.04 3.07
CA SER A 358 15.08 -10.79 4.46
C SER A 358 14.60 -9.40 4.93
N ALA A 359 14.59 -9.14 6.24
CA ALA A 359 14.28 -7.79 6.75
C ALA A 359 15.20 -6.69 6.17
N ALA A 360 16.46 -7.04 5.84
CA ALA A 360 17.38 -6.13 5.17
C ALA A 360 16.95 -5.83 3.73
N ASP A 361 16.41 -6.83 3.03
CA ASP A 361 15.88 -6.65 1.66
C ASP A 361 14.65 -5.76 1.64
N TYR A 362 13.70 -5.96 2.55
CA TYR A 362 12.56 -5.06 2.68
C TYR A 362 13.00 -3.61 2.95
N ALA A 363 13.98 -3.40 3.84
CA ALA A 363 14.52 -2.07 4.10
C ALA A 363 15.20 -1.46 2.87
N ARG A 364 15.96 -2.25 2.12
CA ARG A 364 16.62 -1.84 0.88
C ARG A 364 15.59 -1.44 -0.19
N LEU A 365 14.58 -2.29 -0.42
CA LEU A 365 13.52 -2.03 -1.39
C LEU A 365 12.67 -0.81 -1.02
N ALA A 366 12.40 -0.61 0.26
CA ALA A 366 11.70 0.58 0.75
C ALA A 366 12.53 1.85 0.56
N ALA A 367 13.83 1.80 0.86
CA ALA A 367 14.74 2.93 0.64
C ALA A 367 14.88 3.29 -0.85
N ALA A 368 14.86 2.28 -1.72
CA ALA A 368 14.88 2.44 -3.18
C ALA A 368 13.51 2.84 -3.77
N GLY A 369 12.43 2.80 -2.98
CA GLY A 369 11.08 3.19 -3.43
C GLY A 369 10.28 2.08 -4.11
N HIS A 370 10.76 0.84 -4.15
CA HIS A 370 10.03 -0.32 -4.69
C HIS A 370 8.92 -0.81 -3.76
N LEU A 371 9.06 -0.56 -2.46
CA LEU A 371 8.03 -0.85 -1.46
C LEU A 371 7.65 0.46 -0.77
N VAL A 372 6.39 0.87 -0.91
CA VAL A 372 5.95 2.16 -0.40
C VAL A 372 4.77 2.00 0.52
N HIS A 373 5.00 2.32 1.80
CA HIS A 373 3.92 2.53 2.75
C HIS A 373 3.11 3.75 2.33
N VAL A 374 1.80 3.57 2.22
CA VAL A 374 0.88 4.62 1.81
C VAL A 374 0.30 5.29 3.04
N ASP A 375 0.46 6.61 3.17
CA ASP A 375 -0.30 7.41 4.13
C ASP A 375 -1.67 7.73 3.51
N PRO A 376 -2.77 7.16 4.02
CA PRO A 376 -4.10 7.32 3.42
C PRO A 376 -4.60 8.77 3.44
N VAL A 377 -4.12 9.60 4.38
CA VAL A 377 -4.48 11.03 4.44
C VAL A 377 -3.71 11.81 3.39
N ALA A 378 -2.43 11.49 3.21
CA ALA A 378 -1.59 12.13 2.19
C ALA A 378 -2.11 11.85 0.77
N VAL A 379 -2.55 10.63 0.44
CA VAL A 379 -3.13 10.34 -0.89
C VAL A 379 -4.42 11.11 -1.18
N ILE A 380 -5.19 11.49 -0.15
CA ILE A 380 -6.39 12.33 -0.30
C ILE A 380 -5.98 13.79 -0.57
N ARG A 381 -4.94 14.27 0.12
CA ARG A 381 -4.55 15.69 0.11
C ARG A 381 -3.54 16.05 -0.99
N GLU A 382 -2.75 15.09 -1.46
CA GLU A 382 -1.64 15.31 -2.38
C GLU A 382 -1.93 14.66 -3.75
N PRO A 383 -2.39 15.43 -4.75
CA PRO A 383 -2.72 14.88 -6.08
C PRO A 383 -1.53 14.22 -6.80
N ARG A 384 -0.30 14.52 -6.41
CA ARG A 384 0.93 13.95 -6.98
C ARG A 384 1.51 12.79 -6.17
N TYR A 385 0.85 12.35 -5.08
CA TYR A 385 1.42 11.40 -4.11
C TYR A 385 2.12 10.21 -4.77
N PHE A 386 1.42 9.48 -5.65
CA PHE A 386 1.95 8.31 -6.35
C PHE A 386 2.97 8.67 -7.44
N ILE A 387 2.76 9.79 -8.14
CA ILE A 387 3.64 10.27 -9.21
C ILE A 387 5.03 10.54 -8.64
N ASP A 388 5.11 11.33 -7.57
CA ASP A 388 6.39 11.73 -6.97
C ASP A 388 7.16 10.54 -6.37
N ARG A 389 6.45 9.46 -6.00
CA ARG A 389 7.07 8.20 -5.53
C ARG A 389 7.54 7.33 -6.70
N ALA A 390 6.76 7.24 -7.77
CA ALA A 390 7.15 6.52 -8.97
C ALA A 390 8.34 7.17 -9.70
N GLU A 391 8.46 8.50 -9.69
CA GLU A 391 9.63 9.19 -10.22
C GLU A 391 10.93 8.77 -9.55
N ARG A 392 10.93 8.43 -8.25
CA ARG A 392 12.13 8.00 -7.52
C ARG A 392 12.70 6.68 -8.01
N VAL A 393 11.83 5.76 -8.44
CA VAL A 393 12.23 4.44 -8.94
C VAL A 393 12.64 4.51 -10.42
N LEU A 394 12.14 5.53 -11.14
CA LEU A 394 12.46 5.75 -12.55
C LEU A 394 13.73 6.55 -12.78
N GLN A 395 14.17 7.36 -11.81
CA GLN A 395 15.46 8.06 -11.77
C GLN A 395 16.62 7.07 -11.58
#